data_AF-A0AAN5MDI7-F1
#
_entry.id   AF-A0AAN5MDI7-F1
#
_cell.length_a   1.000
_cell.length_b   1.000
_cell.length_c   1.000
_cell.angle_alpha   90.00
_cell.angle_beta   90.00
_cell.angle_gamma   90.00
#
_symmetry.space_group_name_H-M   'P 1'
#
loop_
_entity.id
_entity.type
_entity.pdbx_description
1 polymer ?
#
loop_
_entity_poly.entity_id
_entity_poly.type
_entity_poly.pdbx_seq_one_letter_code
_entity_poly.pdbx_strand_id
1 'polypeptide(L)' 'MLLQLDSGSGDVDTLWGDCGIGNFFIRPDDLKKADFSRVVYNRDCT' A
#
# COMPACT_ATOMS: atom_id res chain seq x y z
N MET A 1 8.08 -3.77 -3.73
CA MET A 1 6.87 -3.49 -2.93
C MET A 1 7.33 -2.81 -1.65
N LEU A 2 6.72 -1.68 -1.27
CA LEU A 2 7.09 -0.91 -0.08
C LEU A 2 6.23 -1.33 1.11
N LEU A 3 4.90 -1.36 0.92
CA LEU A 3 3.92 -1.74 1.92
C LEU A 3 2.70 -2.32 1.23
N GLN A 4 2.06 -3.30 1.88
CA GLN A 4 0.77 -3.85 1.51
C GLN A 4 -0.10 -3.91 2.78
N LEU A 5 -1.36 -3.50 2.66
CA LEU A 5 -2.35 -3.56 3.72
C LEU A 5 -3.64 -4.19 3.18
N ASP A 6 -3.98 -5.34 3.71
CA ASP A 6 -5.24 -6.02 3.41
C ASP A 6 -6.40 -5.43 4.21
N SER A 7 -7.62 -5.58 3.69
CA SER A 7 -8.81 -5.40 4.51
C SER A 7 -8.91 -6.55 5.52
N GLY A 8 -9.21 -6.22 6.77
CA GLY A 8 -9.31 -7.22 7.82
C GLY A 8 -9.83 -6.61 9.11
N SER A 9 -10.42 -7.47 9.94
CA SER A 9 -10.81 -7.15 11.31
C SER A 9 -9.78 -7.75 12.27
N GLY A 10 -9.18 -6.92 13.11
CA GLY A 10 -8.09 -7.28 14.03
C GLY A 10 -7.91 -6.21 15.10
N ASP A 11 -6.68 -6.00 15.58
CA ASP A 11 -6.41 -4.89 16.54
C ASP A 11 -6.68 -3.51 15.95
N VAL A 12 -6.53 -3.38 14.62
CA VAL A 12 -6.93 -2.22 13.84
C VAL A 12 -7.77 -2.71 12.68
N ASP A 13 -9.01 -2.27 12.63
CA ASP A 13 -9.89 -2.56 11.50
C ASP A 13 -9.45 -1.76 10.27
N THR A 14 -9.16 -2.48 9.19
CA THR A 14 -8.82 -1.90 7.88
C THR A 14 -9.84 -2.34 6.85
N LEU A 15 -10.32 -1.39 6.03
CA LEU A 15 -11.25 -1.68 4.95
C LEU A 15 -10.93 -0.86 3.70
N TRP A 16 -10.71 -1.55 2.60
CA TRP A 16 -10.48 -0.97 1.28
C TRP A 16 -11.65 -1.31 0.35
N GLY A 17 -12.73 -0.54 0.40
CA GLY A 17 -13.91 -0.80 -0.43
C GLY A 17 -14.63 -2.07 0.03
N ASP A 18 -14.93 -2.99 -0.90
CA ASP A 18 -15.50 -4.30 -0.58
C ASP A 18 -14.38 -5.32 -0.27
N CYS A 19 -13.78 -5.18 0.92
CA CYS A 19 -12.73 -6.08 1.42
C CYS A 19 -11.48 -6.19 0.51
N GLY A 20 -11.11 -5.11 -0.16
CA GLY A 20 -9.96 -5.06 -1.08
C GLY A 20 -8.59 -4.92 -0.40
N ILE A 21 -7.60 -4.49 -1.19
CA ILE A 21 -6.20 -4.37 -0.79
C ILE A 21 -5.57 -3.04 -1.21
N GLY A 22 -4.79 -2.44 -0.33
CA GLY A 22 -3.99 -1.25 -0.58
C GLY A 22 -2.50 -1.58 -0.73
N ASN A 23 -1.88 -1.16 -1.83
CA ASN A 23 -0.48 -1.40 -2.13
C ASN A 23 0.29 -0.10 -2.37
N PHE A 24 1.52 -0.05 -1.86
CA PHE A 24 2.48 1.01 -2.11
C PHE A 24 3.74 0.42 -2.75
N PHE A 25 4.18 1.01 -3.86
CA PHE A 25 5.37 0.61 -4.58
C PHE A 25 6.35 1.77 -4.68
N ILE A 26 7.64 1.46 -4.60
CA ILE A 26 8.74 2.40 -4.77
C ILE A 26 9.81 1.79 -5.67
N ARG A 27 10.47 2.60 -6.49
CA ARG A 27 11.63 2.17 -7.28
C ARG A 27 12.83 1.97 -6.34
N PRO A 28 13.70 0.97 -6.58
CA PRO A 28 14.86 0.73 -5.72
C PRO A 28 15.79 1.93 -5.57
N ASP A 29 15.99 2.71 -6.63
CA ASP A 29 16.90 3.86 -6.60
C ASP A 29 16.33 5.06 -5.84
N ASP A 30 15.00 5.21 -5.84
CA ASP A 30 14.31 6.23 -5.04
C ASP A 30 14.36 5.85 -3.55
N LEU A 31 14.19 4.55 -3.24
CA LEU A 31 14.31 4.02 -1.87
C LEU A 31 15.72 4.24 -1.31
N LYS A 32 16.78 3.98 -2.09
CA LYS A 32 18.18 4.24 -1.66
C LYS A 32 18.43 5.71 -1.31
N LYS A 33 17.72 6.63 -1.97
CA LYS A 33 17.83 8.07 -1.74
C LYS A 33 16.87 8.57 -0.66
N ALA A 34 16.07 7.68 -0.06
CA ALA A 34 14.95 8.04 0.80
C ALA A 34 13.97 9.04 0.14
N ASP A 35 13.84 8.99 -1.18
CA ASP A 35 12.94 9.86 -1.93
C ASP A 35 11.59 9.14 -2.14
N PHE A 36 10.60 9.53 -1.34
CA PHE A 36 9.25 8.96 -1.41
C PHE A 36 8.30 9.79 -2.28
N SER A 37 8.79 10.82 -2.98
CA SER A 37 7.93 11.71 -3.81
C SER A 37 7.29 11.01 -5.01
N ARG A 38 7.78 9.81 -5.36
CA ARG A 38 7.35 9.01 -6.52
C ARG A 38 6.77 7.64 -6.15
N VAL A 39 6.31 7.49 -4.91
CA VAL A 39 5.62 6.25 -4.50
C VAL A 39 4.33 6.09 -5.30
N VAL A 40 4.13 4.88 -5.84
CA VAL A 40 2.90 4.51 -6.55
C VAL A 40 1.94 3.89 -5.55
N TYR A 41 0.73 4.44 -5.46
CA TYR A 41 -0.37 3.87 -4.71
C TYR A 41 -1.32 3.14 -5.65
N ASN A 42 -1.71 1.92 -5.28
CA ASN A 42 -2.73 1.13 -5.94
C ASN A 42 -3.74 0.63 -4.92
N ARG A 43 -5.03 0.72 -5.25
CA ARG A 43 -6.13 0.13 -4.51
C ARG A 43 -6.92 -0.77 -5.45
N ASP A 44 -7.06 -2.02 -5.07
CA ASP A 44 -7.94 -2.96 -5.77
C ASP A 44 -9.08 -3.37 -4.83
N CYS A 45 -10.31 -3.35 -5.34
CA CYS A 45 -11.50 -3.83 -4.65
C CYS A 45 -12.53 -4.31 -5.68
N THR A 46 -13.27 -5.38 -5.35
CA THR A 46 -14.36 -5.91 -6.18
C THR A 46 -15.61 -5.04 -6.09
#